data_AF-A0A2D9HP68-F1
#
_entry.id   AF-A0A2D9HP68-F1
#
_cell.length_a   1.000
_cell.length_b   1.000
_cell.length_c   1.000
_cell.angle_alpha   90.00
_cell.angle_beta   90.00
_cell.angle_gamma   90.00
#
_symmetry.space_group_name_H-M   'P 1'
#
loop_
_entity.id
_entity.type
_entity.pdbx_description
1 polymer ?
#
loop_
_entity_poly.entity_id
_entity_poly.type
_entity_poly.pdbx_seq_one_letter_code
_entity_poly.pdbx_strand_id
1 'polypeptide(L)' 'VEEANHAFHLNMNMFKELEGNLVAAIGKVLFGFLTRRQRAGSTEAVTA' A
#
# COMPACT_ATOMS: atom_id res chain seq x y z
N VAL A 1 -10.68 -14.67 -11.64
CA VAL A 1 -10.44 -14.25 -10.23
C VAL A 1 -8.97 -14.38 -9.90
N GLU A 2 -8.35 -15.54 -10.14
CA GLU A 2 -6.92 -15.76 -9.92
C GLU A 2 -6.03 -14.72 -10.62
N GLU A 3 -6.23 -14.52 -11.93
CA GLU A 3 -5.46 -13.52 -12.70
C GLU A 3 -5.67 -12.09 -12.18
N ALA A 4 -6.89 -11.75 -11.75
CA ALA A 4 -7.16 -10.44 -11.19
C ALA A 4 -6.38 -10.23 -9.87
N ASN A 5 -6.35 -11.23 -8.99
CA ASN A 5 -5.57 -11.18 -7.76
C ASN A 5 -4.06 -11.12 -8.05
N HIS A 6 -3.58 -11.88 -9.03
CA HIS A 6 -2.19 -11.81 -9.47
C HIS A 6 -1.82 -10.42 -9.99
N ALA A 7 -2.68 -9.81 -10.80
CA ALA A 7 -2.50 -8.43 -11.26
C ALA A 7 -2.44 -7.43 -10.08
N PHE A 8 -3.27 -7.58 -9.05
CA PHE A 8 -3.17 -6.76 -7.83
C PHE A 8 -1.83 -6.98 -7.10
N HIS A 9 -1.32 -8.22 -7.03
CA HIS A 9 -0.01 -8.48 -6.45
C HIS A 9 1.13 -7.81 -7.25
N LEU A 10 1.08 -7.87 -8.58
CA LEU A 10 2.05 -7.19 -9.45
C LEU A 10 2.00 -5.67 -9.24
N ASN A 11 0.81 -5.09 -9.17
CA ASN A 11 0.64 -3.66 -8.85
C ASN A 11 1.26 -3.30 -7.49
N MET A 12 1.04 -4.12 -6.46
CA MET A 12 1.63 -3.88 -5.14
C MET A 12 3.16 -4.01 -5.14
N ASN A 13 3.72 -4.91 -5.94
CA ASN A 13 5.18 -5.03 -6.08
C ASN A 13 5.78 -3.78 -6.71
N MET A 14 5.17 -3.27 -7.79
CA MET A 14 5.59 -2.00 -8.41
C MET A 14 5.58 -0.83 -7.42
N PHE A 15 4.58 -0.74 -6.53
CA PHE A 15 4.56 0.32 -5.51
C PHE A 15 5.68 0.17 -4.46
N LYS A 16 6.03 -1.07 -4.08
CA LYS A 16 7.14 -1.34 -3.15
C LYS A 16 8.50 -0.95 -3.74
N GLU A 17 8.69 -1.15 -5.05
CA GLU A 17 9.92 -0.73 -5.73
C GLU A 17 10.14 0.80 -5.65
N LEU A 18 9.05 1.57 -5.63
CA LEU A 18 9.10 3.03 -5.51
C LEU A 18 9.12 3.54 -4.06
N GLU A 19 8.92 2.67 -3.07
CA GLU A 19 8.85 3.05 -1.65
C GLU A 19 10.14 3.72 -1.18
N GLY A 20 11.31 3.22 -1.63
CA GLY A 20 12.61 3.81 -1.30
C GLY A 20 12.75 5.26 -1.75
N ASN A 21 12.22 5.59 -2.95
CA ASN A 21 12.24 6.96 -3.46
C ASN A 21 11.38 7.88 -2.60
N LEU A 22 10.21 7.40 -2.17
CA LEU A 22 9.34 8.17 -1.29
C LEU A 22 9.98 8.40 0.08
N VAL A 23 10.57 7.37 0.68
CA VAL A 23 11.32 7.49 1.95
C VAL A 23 12.47 8.47 1.82
N ALA A 24 13.20 8.46 0.70
CA ALA A 24 14.28 9.41 0.44
C ALA A 24 13.77 10.86 0.33
N ALA A 25 12.60 11.07 -0.27
CA ALA A 25 12.00 12.39 -0.45
C ALA A 25 11.44 13.00 0.86
N ILE A 26 10.83 12.19 1.73
CA ILE A 26 10.11 12.69 2.92
C ILE A 26 10.76 12.32 4.26
N GLY A 27 11.76 11.44 4.25
CA GLY A 27 12.44 10.94 5.44
C GLY A 27 11.71 9.79 6.16
N LYS A 28 12.49 8.97 6.87
CA LYS A 28 12.00 7.74 7.54
C LYS A 28 10.95 8.01 8.63
N VAL A 29 11.11 9.08 9.41
CA VAL A 29 10.20 9.40 10.54
C VAL A 29 8.80 9.75 10.03
N LEU A 30 8.71 10.65 9.03
CA LEU A 30 7.43 11.05 8.45
C LEU A 30 6.79 9.91 7.67
N PHE A 31 7.58 9.16 6.89
CA PHE A 31 7.08 7.97 6.19
C PHE A 31 6.45 6.97 7.18
N GLY A 32 7.17 6.61 8.24
CA GLY A 32 6.66 5.68 9.25
C GLY A 32 5.41 6.21 9.97
N PHE A 33 5.33 7.51 10.23
CA PHE A 33 4.13 8.13 10.81
C PHE A 33 2.90 7.98 9.90
N LEU A 34 3.05 8.21 8.59
CA LEU A 34 1.95 8.15 7.62
C LEU A 34 1.48 6.72 7.33
N THR A 35 2.38 5.73 7.36
CA THR A 35 2.09 4.35 6.93
C THR A 35 1.76 3.39 8.08
N ARG A 36 1.94 3.79 9.34
CA ARG A 36 1.75 2.92 10.52
C ARG A 36 0.36 2.30 10.64
N ARG A 37 -0.69 3.00 10.19
CA ARG A 37 -2.09 2.58 10.41
C ARG A 37 -2.66 1.89 9.16
N GLN A 38 -3.11 0.65 9.32
CA GLN A 38 -3.90 -0.02 8.31
C GLN A 38 -5.31 0.58 8.24
N ARG A 39 -5.85 0.73 7.03
CA ARG A 39 -7.21 1.22 6.77
C ARG A 39 -8.09 0.06 6.31
N ALA A 40 -9.39 0.15 6.59
CA ALA A 40 -10.38 -0.76 6.01
C ALA A 40 -10.38 -0.63 4.49
N GLY A 41 -10.61 -1.73 3.79
CA GLY A 41 -10.66 -1.76 2.33
C GLY A 41 -11.88 -1.01 1.81
N SER A 42 -11.71 -0.18 0.77
CA SER A 42 -12.81 0.62 0.21
C SER A 42 -13.95 -0.20 -0.40
N THR A 43 -13.72 -1.48 -0.67
CA THR A 43 -14.71 -2.43 -1.20
C THR A 43 -15.11 -3.50 -0.18
N GLU A 44 -14.67 -3.39 1.07
CA GLU A 44 -15.14 -4.26 2.14
C GLU A 44 -16.58 -3.91 2.49
N ALA A 45 -17.40 -4.93 2.78
CA ALA A 45 -18.75 -4.70 3.28
C ALA A 45 -18.67 -4.06 4.67
N VAL A 46 -19.33 -2.92 4.88
CA VAL A 46 -19.48 -2.35 6.22
C VAL A 46 -20.42 -3.27 6.99
N THR A 47 -19.87 -4.09 7.88
CA THR A 47 -20.68 -4.79 8.88
C THR A 47 -21.12 -3.76 9.92
N ALA A 48 -22.42 -3.45 9.93
CA ALA A 48 -23.06 -2.52 10.85
C ALA A 48 -23.02 -3.02 12.31
#